data_AF-A0A0G0ZGY8-F1
#
_entry.id   AF-A0A0G0ZGY8-F1
#
_cell.length_a   1.000
_cell.length_b   1.000
_cell.length_c   1.000
_cell.angle_alpha   90.00
_cell.angle_beta   90.00
_cell.angle_gamma   90.00
#
_symmetry.space_group_name_H-M   'P 1'
#
loop_
_entity.id
_entity.type
_entity.pdbx_description
1 polymer ?
#
loop_
_entity_poly.entity_id
_entity_poly.type
_entity_poly.pdbx_seq_one_letter_code
_entity_poly.pdbx_strand_id
1 'polypeptide(L)'
;MEIYSQVVNQIINSQKTIIGPIAVDQAKKVTGIKIMDENKIQLAGDGKKILEELVKQYANIFGQASVEVCKDAVKEIHPPVPAEYLPQILV
;
A
#
# COMPACT_ATOMS: atom_id res chain seq x y z
N MET A 1 2.18 -1.17 14.13
CA MET A 1 2.08 -2.17 13.03
C MET A 1 0.66 -2.21 12.47
N GLU A 2 -0.39 -2.24 13.29
CA GLU A 2 -1.78 -2.34 12.79
C GLU A 2 -2.19 -1.24 11.81
N ILE A 3 -1.85 0.03 12.08
CA ILE A 3 -2.12 1.14 11.14
C ILE A 3 -1.47 0.91 9.77
N TYR A 4 -0.23 0.41 9.74
CA TYR A 4 0.47 0.10 8.50
C TYR A 4 -0.16 -1.06 7.77
N SER A 5 -0.58 -2.12 8.48
CA SER A 5 -1.31 -3.23 7.86
C SER A 5 -2.62 -2.77 7.24
N GLN A 6 -3.35 -1.87 7.90
CA GLN A 6 -4.58 -1.27 7.36
C GLN A 6 -4.31 -0.46 6.10
N VAL A 7 -3.27 0.40 6.12
CA VAL A 7 -2.90 1.22 4.95
C VAL A 7 -2.46 0.34 3.79
N VAL A 8 -1.60 -0.65 4.02
CA VAL A 8 -1.15 -1.60 3.01
C VAL A 8 -2.35 -2.33 2.40
N ASN A 9 -3.29 -2.81 3.23
CA ASN A 9 -4.48 -3.50 2.75
C ASN A 9 -5.36 -2.60 1.89
N GLN A 10 -5.58 -1.35 2.32
CA GLN A 10 -6.37 -0.37 1.57
C GLN A 10 -5.72 -0.06 0.21
N ILE A 11 -4.41 0.19 0.19
CA ILE A 11 -3.67 0.45 -1.06
C ILE A 11 -3.79 -0.74 -2.02
N ILE A 12 -3.58 -1.97 -1.55
CA ILE A 12 -3.67 -3.17 -2.39
C ILE A 12 -5.08 -3.31 -2.97
N ASN A 13 -6.12 -3.06 -2.18
CA ASN A 13 -7.51 -3.14 -2.63
C ASN A 13 -7.85 -2.06 -3.65
N SER A 14 -7.45 -0.81 -3.41
CA SER A 14 -7.66 0.27 -4.38
C SER A 14 -6.92 -0.01 -5.70
N GLN A 15 -5.67 -0.48 -5.65
CA GLN A 15 -4.95 -0.89 -6.85
C GLN A 15 -5.63 -2.07 -7.55
N LYS A 16 -6.11 -3.08 -6.82
CA LYS A 16 -6.83 -4.23 -7.38
C LYS A 16 -8.06 -3.80 -8.19
N THR A 17 -8.76 -2.75 -7.77
CA THR A 17 -9.90 -2.18 -8.52
C THR A 17 -9.49 -1.57 -9.87
N ILE A 18 -8.25 -1.05 -9.98
CA ILE A 18 -7.75 -0.38 -11.19
C ILE A 18 -7.02 -1.36 -12.12
N ILE A 19 -6.10 -2.15 -11.57
CA ILE A 19 -5.16 -2.97 -12.35
C ILE A 19 -5.46 -4.48 -12.27
N GLY A 20 -6.47 -4.87 -11.49
CA GLY A 20 -6.91 -6.26 -11.36
C GLY A 20 -6.05 -7.09 -10.39
N PRO A 21 -6.14 -8.44 -10.45
CA PRO A 21 -5.54 -9.34 -9.46
C PRO A 21 -4.01 -9.24 -9.37
N ILE A 22 -3.35 -8.76 -10.43
CA ILE A 22 -1.90 -8.50 -10.43
C ILE A 22 -1.48 -7.55 -9.31
N ALA A 23 -2.37 -6.69 -8.79
CA ALA A 23 -2.08 -5.83 -7.65
C ALA A 23 -1.56 -6.62 -6.44
N VAL A 24 -2.16 -7.80 -6.19
CA VAL A 24 -1.78 -8.70 -5.09
C VAL A 24 -0.41 -9.33 -5.36
N ASP A 25 -0.16 -9.74 -6.60
CA ASP A 25 1.12 -10.35 -7.00
C ASP A 25 2.29 -9.36 -6.90
N GLN A 26 2.03 -8.08 -7.15
CA GLN A 26 3.04 -7.03 -6.96
C GLN A 26 3.30 -6.75 -5.47
N ALA A 27 2.25 -6.70 -4.64
CA ALA A 27 2.42 -6.51 -3.20
C ALA A 27 3.23 -7.64 -2.56
N LYS A 28 3.07 -8.89 -3.02
CA LYS A 28 3.88 -10.04 -2.56
C LYS A 28 5.37 -9.93 -2.87
N LYS A 29 5.78 -9.07 -3.80
CA LYS A 29 7.21 -8.84 -4.13
C LYS A 29 7.87 -7.83 -3.19
N VAL A 30 7.08 -7.08 -2.43
CA VAL A 30 7.60 -6.08 -1.50
C VAL A 30 8.12 -6.80 -0.26
N THR A 31 9.41 -6.60 0.01
CA THR A 31 10.05 -7.18 1.21
C THR A 31 9.36 -6.66 2.47
N GLY A 32 8.99 -7.58 3.36
CA GLY A 32 8.30 -7.24 4.61
C GLY A 32 6.78 -7.30 4.52
N ILE A 33 6.18 -7.57 3.36
CA ILE A 33 4.74 -7.87 3.23
C ILE A 33 4.52 -9.38 3.14
N LYS A 34 3.68 -9.90 4.02
CA LYS A 34 3.14 -11.26 3.92
C LYS A 34 1.62 -11.22 3.90
N ILE A 35 1.05 -11.55 2.75
CA ILE A 35 -0.40 -11.66 2.57
C ILE A 35 -0.82 -13.08 2.97
N MET A 36 -1.54 -13.19 4.08
CA MET A 36 -2.06 -14.46 4.57
C MET A 36 -3.39 -14.79 3.88
N ASP A 37 -4.28 -13.78 3.79
CA ASP A 37 -5.61 -13.84 3.15
C ASP A 37 -5.95 -12.43 2.60
N GLU A 38 -7.07 -12.29 1.87
CA GLU A 38 -7.49 -11.00 1.27
C GLU A 38 -7.60 -9.83 2.25
N ASN A 39 -7.86 -10.11 3.54
CA ASN A 39 -7.98 -9.09 4.58
C ASN A 39 -6.94 -9.23 5.70
N LYS A 40 -5.94 -10.10 5.53
CA LYS A 40 -4.98 -10.42 6.59
C LYS A 40 -3.56 -10.25 6.07
N ILE A 41 -2.96 -9.13 6.45
CA ILE A 41 -1.60 -8.75 6.06
C ILE A 41 -0.72 -8.67 7.30
N GLN A 42 0.37 -9.44 7.27
CA GLN A 42 1.44 -9.36 8.26
C GLN A 42 2.58 -8.52 7.69
N LEU A 43 3.05 -7.57 8.48
CA LEU A 43 4.18 -6.73 8.14
C LEU A 43 5.38 -7.06 9.04
N ALA A 44 6.57 -7.06 8.45
CA ALA A 44 7.82 -7.28 9.16
C ALA A 44 8.84 -6.20 8.78
N GLY A 45 9.29 -5.44 9.77
CA GLY A 45 10.24 -4.33 9.60
C GLY A 45 9.60 -2.95 9.73
N ASP A 46 10.17 -1.98 9.03
CA ASP A 46 9.74 -0.57 9.05
C ASP A 46 8.51 -0.37 8.16
N GLY A 47 7.38 0.00 8.78
CA GLY A 47 6.11 0.19 8.07
C GLY A 47 6.13 1.34 7.06
N LYS A 48 6.84 2.44 7.35
CA LYS A 48 6.92 3.60 6.45
C LYS A 48 7.73 3.24 5.21
N LYS A 49 8.83 2.50 5.38
CA LYS A 49 9.62 1.96 4.27
C LYS A 49 8.82 0.96 3.44
N ILE A 50 8.07 0.06 4.08
CA ILE A 50 7.21 -0.90 3.37
C ILE A 50 6.17 -0.17 2.51
N LEU A 51 5.52 0.87 3.04
CA LEU A 51 4.57 1.68 2.26
C LEU A 51 5.24 2.34 1.05
N GLU A 52 6.42 2.92 1.24
CA GLU A 52 7.16 3.57 0.16
C GLU A 52 7.50 2.57 -0.96
N GLU A 53 8.01 1.40 -0.61
CA GLU A 53 8.36 0.35 -1.57
C GLU A 53 7.14 -0.25 -2.26
N LEU A 54 6.00 -0.37 -1.56
CA LEU A 54 4.74 -0.79 -2.16
C LEU A 54 4.26 0.19 -3.24
N VAL A 55 4.30 1.50 -2.95
CA VAL A 55 3.90 2.53 -3.90
C VAL A 55 4.84 2.54 -5.10
N LYS A 56 6.16 2.45 -4.89
CA LYS A 56 7.15 2.33 -5.97
C LYS A 56 6.92 1.09 -6.82
N GLN A 57 6.60 -0.05 -6.20
CA GLN A 57 6.33 -1.30 -6.92
C GLN A 57 5.16 -1.14 -7.91
N TYR A 58 4.11 -0.42 -7.53
CA TYR A 58 3.00 -0.11 -8.44
C TYR A 58 3.38 0.95 -9.48
N ALA A 59 4.09 2.01 -9.07
CA ALA A 59 4.56 3.06 -9.96
C ALA A 59 5.48 2.53 -11.08
N ASN A 60 6.25 1.47 -10.83
CA ASN A 60 7.10 0.84 -11.83
C ASN A 60 6.32 0.21 -13.00
N ILE A 61 5.00 -0.02 -12.85
CA ILE A 61 4.16 -0.66 -13.87
C ILE A 61 3.26 0.35 -14.57
N PHE A 62 2.64 1.25 -13.81
CA PHE A 62 1.62 2.18 -14.32
C PHE A 62 1.99 3.66 -14.10
N GLY A 63 3.23 3.94 -13.67
CA GLY A 63 3.76 5.29 -13.51
C GLY A 63 3.03 6.10 -12.44
N GLN A 64 2.94 7.41 -12.67
CA GLN A 64 2.37 8.36 -11.72
C GLN A 64 0.90 8.06 -11.38
N ALA A 65 0.13 7.46 -12.29
CA ALA A 65 -1.26 7.12 -12.03
C ALA A 65 -1.41 6.17 -10.84
N SER A 66 -0.52 5.18 -10.69
CA SER A 66 -0.51 4.31 -9.52
C SER A 66 -0.21 5.05 -8.23
N VAL A 67 0.64 6.09 -8.26
CA VAL A 67 0.94 6.90 -7.07
C VAL A 67 -0.30 7.66 -6.61
N GLU A 68 -1.02 8.29 -7.52
CA GLU A 68 -2.25 9.03 -7.19
C GLU A 68 -3.34 8.10 -6.65
N VAL A 69 -3.51 6.91 -7.23
CA VAL A 69 -4.43 5.88 -6.68
C VAL A 69 -4.04 5.47 -5.26
N CYS A 70 -2.74 5.36 -4.95
CA CYS A 70 -2.31 5.05 -3.59
C CYS A 70 -2.60 6.21 -2.61
N LYS A 71 -2.42 7.47 -3.04
CA LYS A 71 -2.75 8.64 -2.22
C LYS A 71 -4.25 8.70 -1.92
N ASP A 72 -5.08 8.46 -2.92
CA ASP A 72 -6.54 8.46 -2.74
C ASP A 72 -6.98 7.32 -1.81
N ALA A 73 -6.38 6.13 -1.95
CA ALA A 73 -6.60 5.01 -1.03
C ALA A 73 -6.32 5.38 0.44
N VAL A 74 -5.25 6.13 0.70
CA VAL A 74 -4.89 6.57 2.06
C VAL A 74 -5.91 7.57 2.62
N LYS A 75 -6.45 8.47 1.78
CA LYS A 75 -7.44 9.47 2.19
C LYS A 75 -8.79 8.87 2.58
N GLU A 76 -9.12 7.69 2.06
CA GLU A 76 -10.36 6.96 2.39
C GLU A 76 -10.31 6.28 3.78
N ILE A 77 -9.16 6.27 4.44
CA ILE A 77 -8.99 5.65 5.75
C ILE A 77 -9.54 6.57 6.84
N HIS A 78 -10.43 6.03 7.68
CA HIS A 78 -11.01 6.72 8.82
C HIS A 78 -10.71 6.00 10.14
N PRO A 79 -10.19 6.70 11.17
CA PRO A 79 -9.76 8.11 11.14
C PRO A 79 -8.55 8.35 10.21
N PRO A 80 -8.30 9.61 9.77
CA PRO A 80 -7.19 9.91 8.86
C PRO A 80 -5.84 9.46 9.42
N VAL A 81 -5.00 8.91 8.56
CA VAL A 81 -3.65 8.48 8.91
C VAL A 81 -2.77 9.72 9.13
N PRO A 82 -2.12 9.88 10.30
CA PRO A 82 -1.26 11.04 10.53
C PRO A 82 -0.05 11.02 9.58
N ALA A 83 0.33 12.20 9.07
CA ALA A 83 1.39 12.33 8.05
C ALA A 83 2.76 11.79 8.49
N GLU A 84 3.04 11.74 9.80
CA GLU A 84 4.27 11.14 10.34
C GLU A 84 4.41 9.65 9.99
N TYR A 85 3.28 8.93 9.87
CA TYR A 85 3.25 7.51 9.49
C TYR A 85 3.34 7.29 7.98
N LEU A 86 3.18 8.35 7.17
CA LEU A 86 3.19 8.24 5.71
C LEU A 86 4.58 8.58 5.14
N PRO A 87 5.09 7.79 4.16
CA PRO A 87 6.25 8.19 3.36
C PRO A 87 5.93 9.42 2.51
N GLN A 88 6.94 10.21 2.15
CA GLN A 88 6.75 11.47 1.41
C GLN A 88 5.98 11.30 0.09
N ILE A 89 6.10 10.13 -0.55
CA ILE A 89 5.37 9.81 -1.79
C ILE A 89 3.83 9.74 -1.61
N LEU A 90 3.35 9.62 -0.38
CA LEU A 90 1.93 9.54 -0.01
C LEU A 90 1.42 10.80 0.74
N VAL A 91 2.28 11.80 0.97
CA VAL A 91 1.91 13.08 1.59
C VAL A 91 1.41 14.07 0.55
#